data_AF-A0ABD2PAY2-F1
#
_entry.id   AF-A0ABD2PAY2-F1
#
_cell.length_a   1.000
_cell.length_b   1.000
_cell.length_c   1.000
_cell.angle_alpha   90.00
_cell.angle_beta   90.00
_cell.angle_gamma   90.00
#
_symmetry.space_group_name_H-M   'P 1'
#
loop_
_entity.id
_entity.type
_entity.pdbx_description
1 polymer ?
#
loop_
_entity_poly.entity_id
_entity_poly.type
_entity_poly.pdbx_seq_one_letter_code
_entity_poly.pdbx_strand_id
1 'polypeptide(L)'
;MDFSPYGSDFLNEIRSSLENHNVAHAVAIINDNRYFENLKNNCWDLVPVITKYLSSDYENDKLEVFKGCEELLNKIAENSNPEEALLQFIEEIEESEDDTKFVTILFPMLKVLQRIPKNRLNSLAWCLNAIQTYLNKIETSGNEKMVFRTELLYHDVLRFYDILIPYYSVKLNSSTNKNFPLVICKYLIELLGRPLGFLNLTFVEIKSRIRKIAENIVEKVLLVCADPFIYLEMEKVIS
;
A
#
# COMPACT_ATOMS: atom_id res chain seq x y z
N MET A 1 10.24 30.89 6.90
CA MET A 1 10.36 29.74 5.98
C MET A 1 11.65 29.95 5.22
N ASP A 2 12.74 29.36 5.70
CA ASP A 2 14.02 29.40 5.00
C ASP A 2 13.96 28.39 3.85
N PHE A 3 13.85 28.89 2.62
CA PHE A 3 14.12 28.09 1.44
C PHE A 3 15.63 27.80 1.41
N SER A 4 16.00 26.55 1.71
CA SER A 4 17.34 26.05 1.42
C SER A 4 17.57 26.18 -0.09
N PRO A 5 18.66 26.83 -0.56
CA PRO A 5 18.97 26.99 -1.98
C PRO A 5 19.22 25.64 -2.69
N TYR A 6 19.25 24.52 -1.96
CA TYR A 6 19.45 23.17 -2.49
C TYR A 6 18.14 22.42 -2.79
N GLY A 7 16.98 23.00 -2.45
CA GLY A 7 15.65 22.38 -2.64
C GLY A 7 15.31 22.09 -4.10
N SER A 8 15.42 23.11 -4.96
CA SER A 8 15.09 23.00 -6.38
C SER A 8 16.09 22.14 -7.14
N ASP A 9 17.37 22.26 -6.81
CA ASP A 9 18.45 21.59 -7.55
C ASP A 9 18.42 20.09 -7.32
N PHE A 10 18.19 19.66 -6.07
CA PHE A 10 18.02 18.25 -5.72
C PHE A 10 16.85 17.58 -6.48
N LEU A 11 15.68 18.20 -6.48
CA LEU A 11 14.52 17.63 -7.18
C LEU A 11 14.73 17.58 -8.70
N ASN A 12 15.33 18.63 -9.26
CA ASN A 12 15.65 18.70 -10.68
C ASN A 12 16.70 17.66 -11.09
N GLU A 13 17.70 17.40 -10.26
CA GLU A 13 18.70 16.37 -10.49
C GLU A 13 18.09 14.96 -10.48
N ILE A 14 17.21 14.66 -9.51
CA ILE A 14 16.48 13.38 -9.48
C ILE A 14 15.60 13.24 -10.73
N ARG A 15 14.83 14.27 -11.07
CA ARG A 15 13.97 14.26 -12.26
C ARG A 15 14.78 14.04 -13.53
N SER A 16 15.85 14.81 -13.73
CA SER A 16 16.72 14.68 -14.90
C SER A 16 17.40 13.32 -14.97
N SER A 17 17.80 12.76 -13.82
CA SER A 17 18.38 11.42 -13.75
C SER A 17 17.39 10.36 -14.22
N LEU A 18 16.13 10.42 -13.77
CA LEU A 18 15.11 9.46 -14.16
C LEU A 18 14.66 9.64 -15.62
N GLU A 19 14.52 10.88 -16.10
CA GLU A 19 14.22 11.18 -17.51
C GLU A 19 15.31 10.65 -18.46
N ASN A 20 16.57 10.68 -18.04
CA ASN A 20 17.71 10.13 -18.78
C ASN A 20 17.95 8.63 -18.50
N HIS A 21 17.06 7.96 -17.76
CA HIS A 21 17.19 6.57 -17.30
C HIS A 21 18.48 6.27 -16.51
N ASN A 22 19.14 7.29 -15.96
CA ASN A 22 20.32 7.15 -15.12
C ASN A 22 19.93 6.93 -13.65
N VAL A 23 19.32 5.79 -13.37
CA VAL A 23 18.75 5.55 -12.03
C VAL A 23 19.81 5.30 -10.96
N ALA A 24 20.98 4.78 -11.36
CA ALA A 24 22.13 4.68 -10.46
C ALA A 24 22.54 6.06 -9.88
N HIS A 25 22.47 7.12 -10.69
CA HIS A 25 22.76 8.47 -10.21
C HIS A 25 21.67 8.97 -9.25
N ALA A 26 20.39 8.77 -9.57
CA ALA A 26 19.28 9.13 -8.70
C ALA A 26 19.38 8.44 -7.32
N VAL A 27 19.71 7.14 -7.31
CA VAL A 27 19.93 6.35 -6.09
C VAL A 27 21.13 6.85 -5.30
N ALA A 28 22.22 7.23 -5.99
CA ALA A 28 23.38 7.82 -5.33
C ALA A 28 23.06 9.15 -4.64
N ILE A 29 22.26 10.01 -5.29
CA ILE A 29 21.82 11.30 -4.73
C ILE A 29 20.96 11.07 -3.48
N ILE A 30 19.96 10.19 -3.55
CA ILE A 30 19.05 9.91 -2.42
C ILE A 30 19.76 9.25 -1.22
N ASN A 31 20.85 8.52 -1.46
CA ASN A 31 21.67 7.92 -0.41
C ASN A 31 22.73 8.87 0.18
N ASP A 32 22.91 10.06 -0.41
CA ASP A 32 23.87 11.03 0.08
C ASP A 32 23.28 11.84 1.24
N ASN A 33 23.94 11.76 2.39
CA ASN A 33 23.54 12.43 3.62
C ASN A 33 23.44 13.96 3.48
N ARG A 34 24.10 14.56 2.48
CA ARG A 34 23.99 16.01 2.18
C ARG A 34 22.56 16.42 1.82
N TYR A 35 21.78 15.51 1.24
CA TYR A 35 20.39 15.76 0.84
C TYR A 35 19.37 15.19 1.83
N PHE A 36 19.78 14.79 3.04
CA PHE A 36 18.88 14.17 4.01
C PHE A 36 17.68 15.07 4.36
N GLU A 37 17.89 16.35 4.62
CA GLU A 37 16.79 17.29 4.91
C GLU A 37 15.91 17.54 3.68
N ASN A 38 16.46 17.44 2.47
CA ASN A 38 15.67 17.51 1.24
C ASN A 38 14.77 16.27 1.11
N LEU A 39 15.34 15.07 1.27
CA LEU A 39 14.58 13.83 1.26
C LEU A 39 13.48 13.81 2.33
N LYS A 40 13.77 14.39 3.50
CA LYS A 40 12.86 14.42 4.64
C LYS A 40 11.59 15.22 4.39
N ASN A 41 11.71 16.35 3.69
CA ASN A 41 10.67 17.38 3.61
C ASN A 41 10.07 17.59 2.21
N ASN A 42 10.50 16.84 1.19
CA ASN A 42 10.03 17.01 -0.20
C ASN A 42 9.30 15.78 -0.75
N CYS A 43 8.58 15.02 0.09
CA CYS A 43 7.86 13.82 -0.36
C CYS A 43 6.78 14.12 -1.40
N TRP A 44 6.05 15.22 -1.21
CA TRP A 44 5.00 15.69 -2.11
C TRP A 44 5.50 15.89 -3.55
N ASP A 45 6.76 16.28 -3.72
CA ASP A 45 7.34 16.49 -5.05
C ASP A 45 8.09 15.26 -5.56
N LEU A 46 8.75 14.51 -4.68
CA LEU A 46 9.58 13.37 -5.05
C LEU A 46 8.77 12.16 -5.49
N VAL A 47 7.76 11.78 -4.70
CA VAL A 47 7.03 10.54 -4.93
C VAL A 47 6.32 10.56 -6.29
N PRO A 48 5.57 11.62 -6.69
CA PRO A 48 4.95 11.67 -8.02
C PRO A 48 5.94 11.63 -9.18
N VAL A 49 7.18 12.10 -8.97
CA VAL A 49 8.23 12.02 -9.99
C VAL A 49 8.70 10.57 -10.16
N ILE A 50 8.89 9.86 -9.05
CA ILE A 50 9.41 8.48 -9.05
C ILE A 50 8.33 7.49 -9.53
N THR A 51 7.09 7.65 -9.09
CA THR A 51 5.99 6.71 -9.37
C THR A 51 5.54 6.71 -10.83
N LYS A 52 5.88 7.75 -11.62
CA LYS A 52 5.64 7.79 -13.07
C LYS A 52 6.32 6.66 -13.84
N TYR A 53 7.36 6.09 -13.26
CA TYR A 53 8.14 5.00 -13.85
C TYR A 53 7.78 3.62 -13.25
N LEU A 54 6.73 3.57 -12.43
CA LEU A 54 6.20 2.33 -11.87
C LEU A 54 4.97 1.92 -12.67
N SER A 55 5.17 1.27 -13.79
CA SER A 55 4.09 0.67 -14.59
C SER A 55 4.52 -0.68 -15.13
N SER A 56 3.57 -1.47 -15.61
CA SER A 56 3.88 -2.75 -16.25
C SER A 56 4.82 -2.59 -17.45
N ASP A 57 4.72 -1.47 -18.18
CA ASP A 57 5.59 -1.20 -19.33
C ASP A 57 7.04 -1.00 -18.88
N TYR A 58 7.27 -0.25 -17.80
CA TYR A 58 8.62 -0.08 -17.27
C TYR A 58 9.16 -1.35 -16.64
N GLU A 59 8.33 -2.15 -15.96
CA GLU A 59 8.75 -3.43 -15.41
C GLU A 59 9.23 -4.38 -16.52
N ASN A 60 8.52 -4.43 -17.65
CA ASN A 60 8.83 -5.33 -18.76
C ASN A 60 9.97 -4.82 -19.66
N ASP A 61 9.97 -3.54 -20.02
CA ASP A 61 10.87 -3.00 -21.06
C ASP A 61 12.10 -2.29 -20.47
N LYS A 62 12.01 -1.81 -19.23
CA LYS A 62 13.04 -0.97 -18.59
C LYS A 62 13.23 -1.33 -17.12
N LEU A 63 13.41 -2.64 -16.87
CA LEU A 63 13.46 -3.21 -15.52
C LEU A 63 14.44 -2.51 -14.57
N GLU A 64 15.59 -2.04 -15.06
CA GLU A 64 16.56 -1.30 -14.24
C GLU A 64 15.98 0.02 -13.71
N VAL A 65 15.22 0.74 -14.55
CA VAL A 65 14.56 1.98 -14.16
C VAL A 65 13.48 1.70 -13.12
N PHE A 66 12.66 0.68 -13.38
CA PHE A 66 11.60 0.26 -12.48
C PHE A 66 12.14 -0.12 -11.08
N LYS A 67 13.14 -1.00 -11.02
CA LYS A 67 13.75 -1.46 -9.76
C LYS A 67 14.43 -0.33 -9.00
N GLY A 68 15.12 0.56 -9.72
CA GLY A 68 15.72 1.70 -9.05
C GLY A 68 14.67 2.67 -8.51
N CYS A 69 13.53 2.87 -9.18
CA CYS A 69 12.40 3.62 -8.62
C CYS A 69 11.80 2.95 -7.37
N GLU A 70 11.70 1.61 -7.35
CA GLU A 70 11.31 0.86 -6.15
C GLU A 70 12.30 1.10 -4.98
N GLU A 71 13.60 1.13 -5.26
CA GLU A 71 14.63 1.45 -4.26
C GLU A 71 14.49 2.89 -3.74
N LEU A 72 14.27 3.86 -4.63
CA LEU A 72 14.06 5.26 -4.26
C LEU A 72 12.82 5.41 -3.34
N LEU A 73 11.70 4.75 -3.67
CA LEU A 73 10.51 4.77 -2.82
C LEU A 73 10.75 4.13 -1.45
N ASN A 74 11.49 3.02 -1.40
CA ASN A 74 11.87 2.39 -0.13
C ASN A 74 12.72 3.33 0.72
N LYS A 75 13.65 4.07 0.10
CA LYS A 75 14.48 5.02 0.83
C LYS A 75 13.67 6.23 1.33
N ILE A 76 12.74 6.73 0.53
CA ILE A 76 11.77 7.75 0.97
C ILE A 76 11.01 7.22 2.19
N ALA A 77 10.42 6.03 2.09
CA ALA A 77 9.64 5.42 3.17
C ALA A 77 10.42 5.25 4.48
N GLU A 78 11.75 5.15 4.42
CA GLU A 78 12.62 4.99 5.59
C GLU A 78 13.07 6.32 6.22
N ASN A 79 13.18 7.40 5.43
CA ASN A 79 13.88 8.62 5.86
C ASN A 79 12.99 9.86 5.90
N SER A 80 11.84 9.83 5.22
CA SER A 80 10.96 10.98 5.13
C SER A 80 10.13 11.26 6.37
N ASN A 81 9.45 12.42 6.39
CA ASN A 81 8.32 12.63 7.28
C ASN A 81 7.24 11.56 7.02
N PRO A 82 6.91 10.72 8.01
CA PRO A 82 6.00 9.60 7.79
C PRO A 82 4.54 10.00 7.57
N GLU A 83 4.11 11.19 8.02
CA GLU A 83 2.74 11.65 7.76
C GLU A 83 2.57 12.08 6.30
N GLU A 84 3.50 12.90 5.82
CA GLU A 84 3.50 13.40 4.44
C GLU A 84 3.67 12.25 3.44
N ALA A 85 4.63 11.35 3.70
CA ALA A 85 4.85 10.21 2.83
C ALA A 85 3.65 9.25 2.79
N LEU A 86 2.95 9.06 3.92
CA LEU A 86 1.75 8.21 3.92
C LEU A 86 0.65 8.82 3.06
N LEU A 87 0.38 10.12 3.23
CA LEU A 87 -0.64 10.81 2.44
C LEU A 87 -0.33 10.76 0.95
N GLN A 88 0.94 10.98 0.58
CA GLN A 88 1.35 10.90 -0.82
C GLN A 88 1.23 9.48 -1.39
N PHE A 89 1.61 8.44 -0.64
CA PHE A 89 1.42 7.06 -1.09
C PHE A 89 -0.06 6.67 -1.23
N ILE A 90 -0.91 7.20 -0.35
CA ILE A 90 -2.37 7.03 -0.45
C ILE A 90 -2.88 7.65 -1.76
N GLU A 91 -2.52 8.90 -2.03
CA GLU A 91 -2.92 9.61 -3.25
C GLU A 91 -2.46 8.86 -4.51
N GLU A 92 -1.21 8.42 -4.56
CA GLU A 92 -0.64 7.69 -5.70
C GLU A 92 -1.33 6.34 -5.96
N ILE A 93 -1.81 5.66 -4.91
CA ILE A 93 -2.60 4.44 -5.03
C ILE A 93 -4.03 4.76 -5.47
N GLU A 94 -4.68 5.74 -4.83
CA GLU A 94 -6.06 6.11 -5.12
C GLU A 94 -6.23 6.65 -6.54
N GLU A 95 -5.20 7.25 -7.13
CA GLU A 95 -5.21 7.73 -8.52
C GLU A 95 -4.67 6.71 -9.52
N SER A 96 -4.03 5.63 -9.07
CA SER A 96 -3.44 4.64 -9.98
C SER A 96 -4.49 3.92 -10.83
N GLU A 97 -4.10 3.64 -12.08
CA GLU A 97 -4.78 2.75 -13.04
C GLU A 97 -3.95 1.49 -13.34
N ASP A 98 -2.70 1.43 -12.86
CA ASP A 98 -1.75 0.35 -13.10
C ASP A 98 -1.59 -0.52 -11.84
N ASP A 99 -1.81 -1.83 -12.01
CA ASP A 99 -1.72 -2.84 -10.94
C ASP A 99 -0.30 -2.93 -10.37
N THR A 100 0.71 -2.84 -11.24
CA THR A 100 2.13 -2.88 -10.89
C THR A 100 2.48 -1.71 -9.99
N LYS A 101 2.04 -0.49 -10.37
CA LYS A 101 2.20 0.71 -9.53
C LYS A 101 1.60 0.50 -8.16
N PHE A 102 0.33 0.06 -8.14
CA PHE A 102 -0.42 -0.17 -6.91
C PHE A 102 0.31 -1.14 -5.97
N VAL A 103 0.66 -2.34 -6.47
CA VAL A 103 1.34 -3.37 -5.70
C VAL A 103 2.71 -2.89 -5.20
N THR A 104 3.47 -2.19 -6.04
CA THR A 104 4.82 -1.70 -5.69
C THR A 104 4.77 -0.70 -4.53
N ILE A 105 3.74 0.15 -4.45
CA ILE A 105 3.60 1.16 -3.40
C ILE A 105 3.16 0.55 -2.05
N LEU A 106 2.49 -0.61 -2.04
CA LEU A 106 1.98 -1.23 -0.80
C LEU A 106 3.07 -1.42 0.27
N PHE A 107 4.28 -1.84 -0.15
CA PHE A 107 5.35 -2.13 0.79
C PHE A 107 6.04 -0.86 1.37
N PRO A 108 6.44 0.14 0.56
CA PRO A 108 6.84 1.46 1.07
C PRO A 108 5.78 2.09 1.98
N MET A 109 4.50 2.01 1.61
CA MET A 109 3.39 2.52 2.43
C MET A 109 3.32 1.82 3.79
N LEU A 110 3.48 0.50 3.83
CA LEU A 110 3.53 -0.26 5.08
C LEU A 110 4.69 0.17 5.98
N LYS A 111 5.90 0.34 5.41
CA LYS A 111 7.07 0.83 6.15
C LYS A 111 6.80 2.20 6.78
N VAL A 112 6.18 3.11 6.03
CA VAL A 112 5.80 4.43 6.54
C VAL A 112 4.79 4.31 7.68
N LEU A 113 3.75 3.49 7.51
CA LEU A 113 2.72 3.27 8.52
C LEU A 113 3.31 2.79 9.85
N GLN A 114 4.34 1.93 9.79
CA GLN A 114 5.07 1.46 10.96
C GLN A 114 5.87 2.58 11.65
N ARG A 115 6.30 3.61 10.92
CA ARG A 115 7.05 4.77 11.47
C ARG A 115 6.15 5.85 12.07
N ILE A 116 4.84 5.82 11.83
CA ILE A 116 3.92 6.85 12.35
C ILE A 116 3.88 6.80 13.89
N PRO A 117 4.20 7.92 14.58
CA PRO A 117 4.20 7.97 16.04
C PRO A 117 2.85 7.53 16.63
N LYS A 118 2.93 6.71 17.67
CA LYS A 118 1.77 6.12 18.38
C LYS A 118 0.90 5.20 17.52
N ASN A 119 1.34 4.84 16.30
CA ASN A 119 0.63 4.09 15.25
C ASN A 119 -0.87 4.47 15.25
N ARG A 120 -1.17 5.69 14.83
CA ARG A 120 -2.50 6.29 14.91
C ARG A 120 -3.52 5.47 14.13
N LEU A 121 -4.70 5.29 14.74
CA LEU A 121 -5.80 4.53 14.14
C LEU A 121 -6.26 5.15 12.80
N ASN A 122 -6.33 6.47 12.71
CA ASN A 122 -6.78 7.16 11.50
C ASN A 122 -5.81 6.92 10.33
N SER A 123 -4.50 6.96 10.57
CA SER A 123 -3.50 6.68 9.54
C SER A 123 -3.62 5.25 9.00
N LEU A 124 -3.90 4.28 9.89
CA LEU A 124 -4.20 2.91 9.49
C LEU A 124 -5.49 2.84 8.68
N ALA A 125 -6.57 3.47 9.14
CA ALA A 125 -7.84 3.48 8.45
C ALA A 125 -7.75 4.09 7.04
N TRP A 126 -7.07 5.22 6.88
CA TRP A 126 -6.86 5.86 5.58
C TRP A 126 -6.05 4.97 4.62
N CYS A 127 -4.99 4.33 5.12
CA CYS A 127 -4.18 3.40 4.35
C CYS A 127 -5.01 2.20 3.84
N LEU A 128 -5.78 1.56 4.72
CA LEU A 128 -6.63 0.43 4.34
C LEU A 128 -7.79 0.86 3.42
N ASN A 129 -8.32 2.07 3.62
CA ASN A 129 -9.32 2.65 2.73
C ASN A 129 -8.78 2.84 1.31
N ALA A 130 -7.58 3.39 1.16
CA ALA A 130 -6.95 3.60 -0.14
C ALA A 130 -6.80 2.29 -0.93
N ILE A 131 -6.36 1.22 -0.24
CA ILE A 131 -6.28 -0.13 -0.80
C ILE A 131 -7.66 -0.60 -1.28
N GLN A 132 -8.68 -0.45 -0.43
CA GLN A 132 -10.05 -0.85 -0.78
C GLN A 132 -10.61 -0.03 -1.95
N THR A 133 -10.37 1.29 -1.97
CA THR A 133 -10.76 2.20 -3.05
C THR A 133 -10.18 1.71 -4.38
N TYR A 134 -8.88 1.37 -4.40
CA TYR A 134 -8.25 0.82 -5.60
C TYR A 134 -8.89 -0.49 -6.05
N LEU A 135 -9.05 -1.47 -5.15
CA LEU A 135 -9.65 -2.77 -5.48
C LEU A 135 -11.10 -2.63 -5.99
N ASN A 136 -11.86 -1.67 -5.47
CA ASN A 136 -13.24 -1.42 -5.88
C ASN A 136 -13.38 -0.91 -7.32
N LYS A 137 -12.31 -0.35 -7.91
CA LYS A 137 -12.25 0.04 -9.33
C LYS A 137 -12.20 -1.15 -10.27
N ILE A 138 -11.75 -2.32 -9.79
CA ILE A 138 -11.59 -3.51 -10.62
C ILE A 138 -12.95 -3.97 -11.13
N GLU A 139 -13.04 -4.18 -12.43
CA GLU A 139 -14.24 -4.69 -13.06
C GLU A 139 -14.55 -6.11 -12.58
N THR A 140 -15.82 -6.35 -12.24
CA THR A 140 -16.30 -7.66 -11.75
C THR A 140 -16.79 -8.56 -12.89
N SER A 141 -16.28 -8.39 -14.12
CA SER A 141 -16.66 -9.29 -15.20
C SER A 141 -16.08 -10.67 -14.90
N GLY A 142 -16.93 -11.70 -14.81
CA GLY A 142 -16.52 -13.07 -14.48
C GLY A 142 -15.69 -13.77 -15.56
N ASN A 143 -15.00 -13.01 -16.41
CA ASN A 143 -14.09 -13.56 -17.41
C ASN A 143 -12.78 -14.02 -16.74
N GLU A 144 -12.14 -15.03 -17.33
CA GLU A 144 -10.97 -15.69 -16.74
C GLU A 144 -9.78 -14.75 -16.52
N LYS A 145 -9.57 -13.78 -17.44
CA LYS A 145 -8.50 -12.78 -17.30
C LYS A 145 -8.69 -11.87 -16.09
N MET A 146 -9.90 -11.40 -15.84
CA MET A 146 -10.21 -10.54 -14.69
C MET A 146 -10.20 -11.32 -13.38
N VAL A 147 -10.64 -12.58 -13.40
CA VAL A 147 -10.48 -13.50 -12.26
C VAL A 147 -9.00 -13.66 -11.90
N PHE A 148 -8.15 -13.92 -12.90
CA PHE A 148 -6.71 -14.08 -12.69
C PHE A 148 -6.05 -12.78 -12.20
N ARG A 149 -6.37 -11.63 -12.81
CA ARG A 149 -5.92 -10.31 -12.34
C ARG A 149 -6.30 -10.06 -10.88
N THR A 150 -7.56 -10.31 -10.53
CA THR A 150 -8.08 -10.16 -9.15
C THR A 150 -7.33 -11.06 -8.18
N GLU A 151 -7.05 -12.30 -8.57
CA GLU A 151 -6.30 -13.26 -7.76
C GLU A 151 -4.91 -12.73 -7.38
N LEU A 152 -4.16 -12.21 -8.36
CA LEU A 152 -2.82 -11.67 -8.14
C LEU A 152 -2.84 -10.47 -7.18
N LEU A 153 -3.73 -9.50 -7.42
CA LEU A 153 -3.85 -8.31 -6.57
C LEU A 153 -4.20 -8.68 -5.12
N TYR A 154 -5.12 -9.63 -4.93
CA TYR A 154 -5.48 -10.10 -3.60
C TYR A 154 -4.34 -10.82 -2.90
N HIS A 155 -3.49 -11.54 -3.63
CA HIS A 155 -2.29 -12.15 -3.05
C HIS A 155 -1.36 -11.10 -2.45
N ASP A 156 -1.09 -10.01 -3.17
CA ASP A 156 -0.22 -8.92 -2.69
C ASP A 156 -0.85 -8.14 -1.52
N VAL A 157 -2.15 -7.89 -1.56
CA VAL A 157 -2.88 -7.29 -0.44
C VAL A 157 -2.85 -8.20 0.79
N LEU A 158 -3.01 -9.51 0.63
CA LEU A 158 -2.93 -10.44 1.76
C LEU A 158 -1.52 -10.50 2.35
N ARG A 159 -0.48 -10.37 1.53
CA ARG A 159 0.91 -10.24 1.97
C ARG A 159 1.14 -8.95 2.77
N PHE A 160 0.49 -7.85 2.40
CA PHE A 160 0.48 -6.63 3.21
C PHE A 160 -0.11 -6.92 4.61
N TYR A 161 -1.25 -7.63 4.69
CA TYR A 161 -1.85 -8.02 5.97
C TYR A 161 -0.99 -9.00 6.78
N ASP A 162 -0.26 -9.90 6.13
CA ASP A 162 0.67 -10.83 6.79
C ASP A 162 1.75 -10.12 7.62
N ILE A 163 2.14 -8.91 7.19
CA ILE A 163 3.13 -8.09 7.91
C ILE A 163 2.41 -7.12 8.87
N LEU A 164 1.27 -6.57 8.47
CA LEU A 164 0.50 -5.62 9.27
C LEU A 164 -0.01 -6.23 10.58
N ILE A 165 -0.63 -7.41 10.53
CA ILE A 165 -1.30 -7.99 11.70
C ILE A 165 -0.29 -8.30 12.82
N PRO A 166 0.85 -8.98 12.57
CA PRO A 166 1.86 -9.18 13.60
C PRO A 166 2.41 -7.87 14.18
N TYR A 167 2.60 -6.85 13.35
CA TYR A 167 3.07 -5.53 13.80
C TYR A 167 2.10 -4.87 14.81
N TYR A 168 0.79 -5.02 14.59
CA TYR A 168 -0.23 -4.48 15.50
C TYR A 168 -0.65 -5.43 16.63
N SER A 169 -0.11 -6.64 16.72
CA SER A 169 -0.54 -7.70 17.65
C SER A 169 -0.75 -7.26 19.10
N VAL A 170 0.15 -6.44 19.66
CA VAL A 170 0.02 -5.91 21.03
C VAL A 170 -1.23 -5.04 21.18
N LYS A 171 -1.54 -4.21 20.19
CA LYS A 171 -2.74 -3.35 20.18
C LYS A 171 -4.00 -4.17 19.93
N LEU A 172 -3.90 -5.22 19.11
CA LEU A 172 -5.01 -6.11 18.81
C LEU A 172 -5.48 -6.90 20.04
N ASN A 173 -4.53 -7.33 20.86
CA ASN A 173 -4.81 -8.10 22.08
C ASN A 173 -5.11 -7.21 23.32
N SER A 174 -5.14 -5.89 23.14
CA SER A 174 -5.37 -4.96 24.25
C SER A 174 -6.87 -4.78 24.53
N SER A 175 -7.31 -5.09 25.74
CA SER A 175 -8.69 -4.89 26.20
C SER A 175 -9.12 -3.41 26.21
N THR A 176 -8.15 -2.48 26.25
CA THR A 176 -8.39 -1.03 26.26
C THR A 176 -8.50 -0.43 24.86
N ASN A 177 -8.11 -1.16 23.80
CA ASN A 177 -7.99 -0.61 22.46
C ASN A 177 -8.76 -1.41 21.42
N LYS A 178 -10.09 -1.50 21.63
CA LYS A 178 -11.02 -2.24 20.77
C LYS A 178 -11.06 -1.72 19.34
N ASN A 179 -10.65 -0.48 19.09
CA ASN A 179 -10.79 0.15 17.77
C ASN A 179 -9.81 -0.38 16.71
N PHE A 180 -8.60 -0.85 17.09
CA PHE A 180 -7.65 -1.39 16.11
C PHE A 180 -8.14 -2.71 15.48
N PRO A 181 -8.55 -3.71 16.28
CA PRO A 181 -9.20 -4.91 15.74
C PRO A 181 -10.38 -4.57 14.83
N LEU A 182 -11.25 -3.64 15.27
CA LEU A 182 -12.43 -3.25 14.51
C LEU A 182 -12.07 -2.66 13.14
N VAL A 183 -11.10 -1.75 13.09
CA VAL A 183 -10.66 -1.13 11.82
C VAL A 183 -10.04 -2.18 10.90
N ILE A 184 -9.14 -3.05 11.39
CA ILE A 184 -8.52 -4.08 10.55
C ILE A 184 -9.56 -5.08 10.05
N CYS A 185 -10.44 -5.57 10.93
CA CYS A 185 -11.50 -6.49 10.55
C CYS A 185 -12.49 -5.86 9.56
N LYS A 186 -12.81 -4.57 9.71
CA LYS A 186 -13.66 -3.84 8.74
C LYS A 186 -13.15 -4.05 7.33
N TYR A 187 -11.90 -3.68 7.10
CA TYR A 187 -11.32 -3.71 5.76
C TYR A 187 -11.07 -5.15 5.28
N LEU A 188 -10.71 -6.08 6.17
CA LEU A 188 -10.67 -7.52 5.82
C LEU A 188 -12.04 -8.05 5.37
N ILE A 189 -13.13 -7.65 6.02
CA ILE A 189 -14.48 -8.03 5.61
C ILE A 189 -14.87 -7.35 4.30
N GLU A 190 -14.49 -6.09 4.09
CA GLU A 190 -14.72 -5.39 2.82
C GLU A 190 -14.04 -6.10 1.63
N LEU A 191 -12.88 -6.74 1.83
CA LEU A 191 -12.24 -7.60 0.82
C LEU A 191 -13.10 -8.82 0.42
N LEU A 192 -14.00 -9.30 1.28
CA LEU A 192 -14.94 -10.37 0.91
C LEU A 192 -16.07 -9.86 0.00
N GLY A 193 -16.27 -8.55 -0.04
CA GLY A 193 -17.22 -7.85 -0.90
C GLY A 193 -16.69 -7.72 -2.33
N ARG A 194 -16.61 -6.51 -2.87
CA ARG A 194 -16.15 -6.30 -4.25
C ARG A 194 -14.60 -6.32 -4.32
N PRO A 195 -13.99 -6.89 -5.38
CA PRO A 195 -14.59 -7.71 -6.44
C PRO A 195 -14.86 -9.18 -6.06
N LEU A 196 -14.29 -9.69 -4.96
CA LEU A 196 -14.24 -11.12 -4.66
C LEU A 196 -15.60 -11.83 -4.60
N GLY A 197 -16.59 -11.25 -3.92
CA GLY A 197 -17.95 -11.77 -3.75
C GLY A 197 -18.77 -11.85 -5.04
N PHE A 198 -18.29 -11.25 -6.14
CA PHE A 198 -18.89 -11.38 -7.47
C PHE A 198 -18.26 -12.52 -8.29
N LEU A 199 -17.18 -13.13 -7.78
CA LEU A 199 -16.49 -14.22 -8.47
C LEU A 199 -17.07 -15.57 -8.07
N ASN A 200 -16.92 -16.54 -8.97
CA ASN A 200 -17.43 -17.88 -8.74
C ASN A 200 -16.56 -18.64 -7.72
N LEU A 201 -17.12 -18.84 -6.52
CA LEU A 201 -16.50 -19.60 -5.43
C LEU A 201 -16.79 -21.12 -5.50
N THR A 202 -17.57 -21.57 -6.48
CA THR A 202 -18.02 -22.97 -6.55
C THR A 202 -16.88 -23.95 -6.80
N PHE A 203 -17.11 -25.18 -6.31
CA PHE A 203 -16.15 -26.25 -6.18
C PHE A 203 -16.43 -27.33 -7.23
N VAL A 204 -15.47 -27.60 -8.10
CA VAL A 204 -15.44 -28.81 -8.93
C VAL A 204 -14.10 -29.48 -8.68
N GLU A 205 -14.08 -30.41 -7.71
CA GLU A 205 -12.98 -31.30 -7.30
C GLU A 205 -11.70 -30.65 -6.72
N ILE A 206 -11.28 -29.48 -7.21
CA ILE A 206 -10.15 -28.68 -6.72
C ILE A 206 -10.70 -27.34 -6.23
N LYS A 207 -10.28 -26.90 -5.02
CA LYS A 207 -10.64 -25.56 -4.53
C LYS A 207 -10.19 -24.50 -5.54
N SER A 208 -11.12 -23.69 -6.03
CA SER A 208 -10.77 -22.53 -6.86
C SER A 208 -9.81 -21.62 -6.08
N ARG A 209 -8.88 -20.96 -6.78
CA ARG A 209 -7.88 -20.11 -6.13
C ARG A 209 -8.52 -18.91 -5.42
N ILE A 210 -9.58 -18.37 -6.01
CA ILE A 210 -10.46 -17.35 -5.42
C ILE A 210 -11.06 -17.83 -4.09
N ARG A 211 -11.51 -19.09 -3.99
CA ARG A 211 -11.98 -19.64 -2.71
C ARG A 211 -10.87 -19.69 -1.67
N LYS A 212 -9.64 -20.06 -2.05
CA LYS A 212 -8.50 -20.05 -1.11
C LYS A 212 -8.18 -18.65 -0.59
N ILE A 213 -8.32 -17.64 -1.45
CA ILE A 213 -8.19 -16.23 -1.06
C ILE A 213 -9.28 -15.86 -0.04
N ALA A 214 -10.55 -16.19 -0.32
CA ALA A 214 -11.64 -15.94 0.62
C ALA A 214 -11.43 -16.64 1.97
N GLU A 215 -10.99 -17.90 1.96
CA GLU A 215 -10.66 -18.66 3.18
C GLU A 215 -9.52 -17.98 3.96
N ASN A 216 -8.45 -17.53 3.30
CA ASN A 216 -7.34 -16.81 3.94
C ASN A 216 -7.81 -15.47 4.56
N ILE A 217 -8.68 -14.73 3.87
CA ILE A 217 -9.29 -13.51 4.46
C ILE A 217 -10.04 -13.85 5.73
N VAL A 218 -10.90 -14.88 5.72
CA VAL A 218 -11.67 -15.32 6.90
C VAL A 218 -10.74 -15.75 8.04
N GLU A 219 -9.66 -16.48 7.74
CA GLU A 219 -8.65 -16.86 8.73
C GLU A 219 -8.00 -15.63 9.38
N LYS A 220 -7.65 -14.60 8.59
CA LYS A 220 -7.12 -13.34 9.09
C LYS A 220 -8.14 -12.56 9.93
N VAL A 221 -9.42 -12.56 9.55
CA VAL A 221 -10.50 -11.96 10.33
C VAL A 221 -10.53 -12.60 11.72
N LEU A 222 -10.54 -13.94 11.78
CA LEU A 222 -10.56 -14.68 13.05
C LEU A 222 -9.29 -14.50 13.88
N LEU A 223 -8.14 -14.31 13.23
CA LEU A 223 -6.87 -14.00 13.90
C LEU A 223 -6.91 -12.62 14.59
N VAL A 224 -7.56 -11.64 13.97
CA VAL A 224 -7.66 -10.26 14.48
C VAL A 224 -8.79 -10.14 15.51
N CYS A 225 -9.93 -10.78 15.26
CA CYS A 225 -11.06 -10.83 16.17
C CYS A 225 -11.79 -12.17 16.08
N ALA A 226 -11.68 -12.97 17.13
CA ALA A 226 -12.32 -14.28 17.21
C ALA A 226 -13.82 -14.22 17.53
N ASP A 227 -14.31 -13.08 18.06
CA ASP A 227 -15.72 -12.89 18.39
C ASP A 227 -16.46 -12.20 17.23
N PRO A 228 -17.24 -12.94 16.41
CA PRO A 228 -17.95 -12.38 15.29
C PRO A 228 -19.10 -11.44 15.70
N PHE A 229 -19.52 -11.42 16.97
CA PHE A 229 -20.58 -10.51 17.42
C PHE A 229 -20.10 -9.06 17.51
N ILE A 230 -18.78 -8.82 17.52
CA ILE A 230 -18.21 -7.46 17.52
C ILE A 230 -18.65 -6.65 16.29
N TYR A 231 -18.99 -7.32 15.18
CA TYR A 231 -19.43 -6.68 13.95
C TYR A 231 -20.80 -6.02 14.08
N LEU A 232 -21.63 -6.46 15.03
CA LEU A 232 -22.91 -5.82 15.36
C LEU A 232 -22.70 -4.48 16.09
N GLU A 233 -21.53 -4.26 16.69
CA GLU A 233 -21.19 -3.02 17.38
C GLU A 233 -20.50 -1.98 16.47
N MET A 234 -20.01 -2.42 15.29
CA MET A 234 -19.26 -1.56 14.37
C MET A 234 -20.07 -0.43 13.75
N GLU A 235 -21.38 -0.59 13.59
CA GLU A 235 -22.29 0.47 13.12
C GLU A 235 -22.24 1.74 13.98
N LYS A 236 -21.81 1.63 15.25
CA LYS A 236 -21.85 2.73 16.24
C LYS A 236 -20.53 3.47 16.40
N VAL A 237 -19.42 2.95 15.88
CA VAL A 237 -18.06 3.49 16.11
C VAL A 237 -17.57 4.36 14.94
N ILE A 238 -18.24 4.28 13.79
CA ILE A 238 -17.76 4.82 12.51
C ILE A 238 -18.79 5.78 11.87
N SER A 239 -19.79 6.24 12.63
CA SER A 239 -20.69 7.34 12.27
C SER A 239 -20.19 8.67 12.83
#